data_AF-A0A286DXQ5-F1
#
_entry.id   AF-A0A286DXQ5-F1
#
_cell.length_a   1.000
_cell.length_b   1.000
_cell.length_c   1.000
_cell.angle_alpha   90.00
_cell.angle_beta   90.00
_cell.angle_gamma   90.00
#
_symmetry.space_group_name_H-M   'P 1'
#
loop_
_entity.id
_entity.type
_entity.pdbx_description
1 polymer ?
#
loop_
_entity_poly.entity_id
_entity_poly.type
_entity_poly.pdbx_seq_one_letter_code
_entity_poly.pdbx_strand_id
1 'polypeptide(L)'
;MGFADGGTIVLVISDIHGQSSGASQAEDARPDPPALLRRRDGILPTTAAALSLPERAQPLTGTASRSTPPPEPHPVVAEILAGLGTAQRERHLGRCPEPALLSRWLFETGAGSLEQARHALNGAGIICRHIREDGDPRHGAHAAHCRSCAVLLARLGVTSLTPAPAAARGGTFGGDTLGGPTQGAPWSVGTVDQALEAAGWRPGRGHAAKAEAWADVLSGHRSPQGHPHELFPAAFETWAELGEITLQPNGPGVAFAPSAVVIDPLAGLHWARVLSDLGYALGGRLAPLGEELGSGALLALDTEGRLYGIDHSGDWYLGHDVLTGLATLLTGAAPHRLEP
;
A
#
# COMPACT_ATOMS: atom_id res chain seq x y z
N MET A 1 24.83 -5.82 40.80
CA MET A 1 25.78 -5.83 39.66
C MET A 1 24.95 -6.24 38.45
N GLY A 2 24.12 -5.40 37.86
CA GLY A 2 24.28 -4.02 37.42
C GLY A 2 23.66 -4.00 36.02
N PHE A 3 22.32 -3.99 35.95
CA PHE A 3 21.59 -3.86 34.69
C PHE A 3 21.70 -2.40 34.26
N ALA A 4 22.59 -2.14 33.31
CA ALA A 4 22.74 -0.85 32.65
C ALA A 4 22.96 -1.11 31.16
N ASP A 5 21.88 -1.08 30.39
CA ASP A 5 21.74 -0.13 29.28
C ASP A 5 20.29 -0.18 28.78
N GLY A 6 19.48 0.75 29.27
CA GLY A 6 18.17 1.07 28.72
C GLY A 6 18.37 2.01 27.55
N GLY A 7 18.69 1.45 26.39
CA GLY A 7 18.67 2.19 25.13
C GLY A 7 17.22 2.30 24.65
N THR A 8 16.64 3.49 24.74
CA THR A 8 15.45 3.87 23.95
C THR A 8 15.85 3.76 22.48
N ILE A 9 15.45 2.69 21.80
CA ILE A 9 15.96 2.34 20.46
C ILE A 9 15.13 2.97 19.32
N VAL A 10 13.97 3.56 19.62
CA VAL A 10 13.16 4.29 18.63
C VAL A 10 12.85 5.66 19.21
N LEU A 11 13.06 6.72 18.42
CA LEU A 11 12.49 8.03 18.75
C LEU A 11 10.99 7.84 18.94
N VAL A 12 10.53 7.99 20.18
CA VAL A 12 9.11 7.90 20.51
C VAL A 12 8.41 8.95 19.65
N ILE A 13 7.25 8.64 19.04
CA ILE A 13 6.53 9.63 18.21
C ILE A 13 6.27 10.91 19.03
N SER A 14 6.06 10.73 20.33
CA SER A 14 5.95 11.78 21.34
C SER A 14 7.23 12.63 21.53
N ASP A 15 8.43 12.06 21.37
CA ASP A 15 9.71 12.80 21.46
C ASP A 15 9.94 13.72 20.25
N ILE A 16 9.40 13.33 19.08
CA ILE A 16 9.43 14.13 17.85
C ILE A 16 8.44 15.30 17.94
N HIS A 17 7.28 15.08 18.56
CA HIS A 17 6.22 16.10 18.73
C HIS A 17 6.56 17.21 19.75
N GLY A 18 7.56 17.01 20.61
CA GLY A 18 7.96 17.94 21.68
C GLY A 18 9.01 19.00 21.28
N GLN A 19 9.59 18.91 20.08
CA GLN A 19 10.64 19.84 19.65
C GLN A 19 10.04 21.11 19.04
N SER A 20 10.22 22.25 19.72
CA SER A 20 9.90 23.57 19.17
C SER A 20 10.67 23.83 17.88
N SER A 21 10.01 24.45 16.89
CA SER A 21 10.45 24.72 15.51
C SER A 21 11.67 25.66 15.36
N GLY A 22 12.56 25.74 16.35
CA GLY A 22 13.54 26.81 16.53
C GLY A 22 15.00 26.38 16.68
N ALA A 23 15.39 25.18 16.23
CA ALA A 23 16.80 24.80 16.13
C ALA A 23 17.18 24.60 14.65
N SER A 24 18.26 25.27 14.24
CA SER A 24 18.82 25.33 12.89
C SER A 24 18.75 24.00 12.14
N GLN A 25 18.21 24.05 10.91
CA GLN A 25 18.33 23.00 9.91
C GLN A 25 19.82 22.70 9.66
N ALA A 26 20.38 21.79 10.45
CA ALA A 26 21.47 20.96 9.97
C ALA A 26 20.92 20.25 8.73
N GLU A 27 21.64 20.36 7.61
CA GLU A 27 21.28 19.80 6.31
C GLU A 27 20.62 18.43 6.47
N ASP A 28 19.39 18.32 5.94
CA ASP A 28 18.46 17.17 5.97
C ASP A 28 19.11 15.93 5.32
N ALA A 29 20.08 15.32 6.02
CA ALA A 29 20.69 14.07 5.64
C ALA A 29 19.70 12.95 5.94
N ARG A 30 18.65 12.86 5.12
CA ARG A 30 17.76 11.70 5.13
C ARG A 30 18.63 10.47 4.91
N PRO A 31 18.59 9.49 5.81
CA PRO A 31 19.36 8.28 5.63
C PRO A 31 18.95 7.61 4.31
N ASP A 32 19.94 7.07 3.61
CA ASP A 32 19.70 6.39 2.34
C ASP A 32 18.72 5.21 2.55
N PRO A 33 17.81 4.96 1.60
CA PRO A 33 16.95 3.78 1.64
C PRO A 33 17.77 2.49 1.77
N PRO A 34 17.31 1.51 2.56
CA PRO A 34 17.99 0.24 2.70
C PRO A 34 17.98 -0.53 1.38
N ALA A 35 19.10 -1.17 1.04
CA ALA A 35 19.21 -2.04 -0.13
C ALA A 35 18.74 -3.47 0.20
N LEU A 36 18.22 -4.18 -0.80
CA LEU A 36 18.03 -5.62 -0.69
C LEU A 36 19.40 -6.30 -0.79
N LEU A 37 19.85 -6.92 0.31
CA LEU A 37 21.12 -7.65 0.38
C LEU A 37 21.05 -9.02 -0.30
N ARG A 38 19.83 -9.54 -0.52
CA ARG A 38 19.56 -10.82 -1.17
C ARG A 38 18.32 -10.71 -2.04
N ARG A 39 18.22 -11.58 -3.03
CA ARG A 39 17.02 -11.68 -3.85
C ARG A 39 15.83 -12.14 -3.00
N ARG A 40 14.71 -11.42 -3.12
CA ARG A 40 13.43 -11.86 -2.60
C ARG A 40 12.79 -12.86 -3.55
N ASP A 41 12.74 -14.14 -3.17
CA ASP A 41 12.23 -15.20 -4.05
C ASP A 41 10.69 -15.31 -4.06
N GLY A 42 10.00 -14.73 -3.08
CA GLY A 42 8.54 -14.73 -3.00
C GLY A 42 7.88 -13.83 -4.06
N ILE A 43 6.85 -14.35 -4.73
CA ILE A 43 5.98 -13.55 -5.62
C ILE A 43 4.80 -12.91 -4.89
N LEU A 44 4.56 -13.33 -3.65
CA LEU A 44 3.43 -12.93 -2.82
C LEU A 44 3.74 -11.64 -2.04
N PRO A 45 2.73 -10.85 -1.66
CA PRO A 45 1.36 -10.91 -2.19
C PRO A 45 1.32 -10.55 -3.68
N THR A 46 0.29 -11.00 -4.38
CA THR A 46 -0.03 -10.51 -5.73
C THR A 46 -1.54 -10.45 -5.97
N THR A 47 -1.93 -9.87 -7.09
CA THR A 47 -3.31 -9.82 -7.57
C THR A 47 -3.34 -10.44 -8.96
N ALA A 48 -4.28 -11.33 -9.19
CA ALA A 48 -4.58 -11.87 -10.52
C ALA A 48 -5.83 -11.21 -11.08
N ALA A 49 -5.87 -11.04 -12.40
CA ALA A 49 -7.06 -10.64 -13.11
C ALA A 49 -7.40 -11.60 -14.25
N ALA A 50 -8.68 -11.62 -14.61
CA ALA A 50 -9.19 -12.23 -15.82
C ALA A 50 -10.02 -11.20 -16.60
N LEU A 51 -9.66 -10.97 -17.86
CA LEU A 51 -10.35 -10.11 -18.82
C LEU A 51 -11.14 -10.99 -19.79
N SER A 52 -12.46 -10.95 -19.65
CA SER A 52 -13.41 -11.60 -20.55
C SER A 52 -13.71 -10.70 -21.74
N LEU A 53 -13.62 -11.27 -22.94
CA LEU A 53 -13.82 -10.58 -24.22
C LEU A 53 -14.87 -11.34 -25.03
N PRO A 54 -15.90 -10.69 -25.60
CA PRO A 54 -16.93 -11.38 -26.38
C PRO A 54 -16.40 -12.16 -27.59
N GLU A 55 -15.30 -11.67 -28.17
CA GLU A 55 -14.66 -12.26 -29.35
C GLU A 55 -13.80 -13.50 -29.02
N ARG A 56 -13.66 -13.87 -27.73
CA ARG A 56 -12.81 -14.98 -27.29
C ARG A 56 -13.56 -15.98 -26.42
N ALA A 57 -13.27 -17.26 -26.64
CA ALA A 57 -13.81 -18.35 -25.82
C ALA A 57 -13.18 -18.42 -24.42
N GLN A 58 -11.91 -18.03 -24.28
CA GLN A 58 -11.19 -18.05 -23.01
C GLN A 58 -10.75 -16.63 -22.61
N PRO A 59 -10.88 -16.24 -21.33
CA PRO A 59 -10.44 -14.94 -20.86
C PRO A 59 -8.91 -14.82 -20.91
N LEU A 60 -8.42 -13.60 -21.12
CA LEU A 60 -7.01 -13.29 -20.90
C LEU A 60 -6.76 -13.21 -19.40
N THR A 61 -5.71 -13.86 -18.90
CA THR A 61 -5.37 -13.86 -17.48
C THR A 61 -3.94 -13.39 -17.26
N GLY A 62 -3.70 -12.79 -16.10
CA GLY A 62 -2.39 -12.26 -15.73
C GLY A 62 -2.33 -11.85 -14.27
N THR A 63 -1.11 -11.68 -13.77
CA THR A 63 -0.84 -11.18 -12.41
C THR A 63 -0.15 -9.84 -12.47
N ALA A 64 -0.19 -9.13 -11.35
CA ALA A 64 0.57 -7.92 -11.16
C ALA A 64 2.07 -8.15 -11.42
N SER A 65 2.73 -7.15 -12.01
CA SER A 65 4.16 -7.20 -12.31
C SER A 65 5.00 -6.60 -11.19
N ARG A 66 5.99 -7.37 -10.74
CA ARG A 66 7.08 -6.91 -9.88
C ARG A 66 8.35 -6.47 -10.64
N SER A 67 8.33 -6.45 -11.98
CA SER A 67 9.50 -6.18 -12.83
C SER A 67 10.07 -4.76 -12.67
N THR A 68 11.35 -4.53 -12.93
CA THR A 68 11.85 -3.17 -13.14
C THR A 68 12.56 -3.13 -14.49
N PRO A 69 12.18 -2.24 -15.43
CA PRO A 69 11.08 -1.26 -15.36
C PRO A 69 9.67 -1.90 -15.32
N PRO A 70 8.59 -1.12 -15.08
CA PRO A 70 7.22 -1.62 -15.27
C PRO A 70 7.00 -2.08 -16.73
N PRO A 71 6.04 -3.01 -16.97
CA PRO A 71 5.72 -3.44 -18.33
C PRO A 71 5.34 -2.26 -19.23
N GLU A 72 5.79 -2.29 -20.48
CA GLU A 72 5.44 -1.25 -21.46
C GLU A 72 3.93 -1.31 -21.78
N PRO A 73 3.16 -0.25 -21.47
CA PRO A 73 1.75 -0.21 -21.77
C PRO A 73 1.50 0.10 -23.25
N HIS A 74 0.35 -0.33 -23.76
CA HIS A 74 -0.14 0.09 -25.08
C HIS A 74 -0.27 1.63 -25.13
N PRO A 75 0.03 2.32 -26.25
CA PRO A 75 0.05 3.78 -26.31
C PRO A 75 -1.21 4.47 -25.76
N VAL A 76 -2.40 3.97 -26.09
CA VAL A 76 -3.68 4.48 -25.55
C VAL A 76 -3.77 4.34 -24.03
N VAL A 77 -3.29 3.21 -23.47
CA VAL A 77 -3.25 2.99 -22.01
C VAL A 77 -2.22 3.93 -21.39
N ALA A 78 -1.04 4.07 -22.01
CA ALA A 78 0.02 4.96 -21.57
C ALA A 78 -0.48 6.42 -21.46
N GLU A 79 -1.19 6.90 -22.48
CA GLU A 79 -1.76 8.25 -22.52
C GLU A 79 -2.78 8.48 -21.40
N ILE A 80 -3.68 7.51 -21.16
CA ILE A 80 -4.66 7.60 -20.06
C ILE A 80 -3.95 7.65 -18.71
N LEU A 81 -2.96 6.78 -18.46
CA LEU A 81 -2.22 6.73 -17.20
C LEU A 81 -1.39 8.01 -16.99
N ALA A 82 -0.78 8.55 -18.05
CA ALA A 82 -0.02 9.79 -18.00
C ALA A 82 -0.91 11.00 -17.65
N GLY A 83 -2.16 10.99 -18.09
CA GLY A 83 -3.15 12.03 -17.82
C GLY A 83 -3.81 11.99 -16.43
N LEU A 84 -3.45 11.02 -15.57
CA LEU A 84 -4.00 10.95 -14.21
C LEU A 84 -3.43 12.06 -13.33
N GLY A 85 -4.32 12.77 -12.63
CA GLY A 85 -3.96 13.69 -11.54
C GLY A 85 -3.49 12.94 -10.29
N THR A 86 -2.87 13.65 -9.35
CA THR A 86 -2.30 13.04 -8.14
C THR A 86 -3.33 12.25 -7.34
N ALA A 87 -4.55 12.75 -7.19
CA ALA A 87 -5.65 12.05 -6.49
C ALA A 87 -6.05 10.70 -7.11
N GLN A 88 -5.65 10.41 -8.35
CA GLN A 88 -5.98 9.19 -9.08
C GLN A 88 -4.76 8.30 -9.34
N ARG A 89 -3.55 8.80 -9.09
CA ARG A 89 -2.30 8.16 -9.48
C ARG A 89 -1.76 7.30 -8.34
N GLU A 90 -1.75 5.98 -8.51
CA GLU A 90 -1.19 5.05 -7.53
C GLU A 90 0.33 4.91 -7.71
N ARG A 91 1.06 4.65 -6.63
CA ARG A 91 2.53 4.47 -6.66
C ARG A 91 3.01 3.31 -7.56
N HIS A 92 2.13 2.33 -7.78
CA HIS A 92 2.38 1.14 -8.59
C HIS A 92 1.80 1.25 -10.01
N LEU A 93 1.75 2.47 -10.55
CA LEU A 93 1.18 2.76 -11.87
C LEU A 93 1.72 1.83 -12.97
N GLY A 94 0.83 1.24 -13.76
CA GLY A 94 1.16 0.33 -14.87
C GLY A 94 1.55 -1.09 -14.45
N ARG A 95 1.65 -1.39 -13.15
CA ARG A 95 2.07 -2.71 -12.65
C ARG A 95 0.91 -3.66 -12.32
N CYS A 96 -0.29 -3.13 -12.18
CA CYS A 96 -1.49 -3.93 -11.94
C CYS A 96 -1.76 -4.87 -13.13
N PRO A 97 -2.45 -6.00 -12.93
CA PRO A 97 -2.78 -6.89 -14.05
C PRO A 97 -3.74 -6.25 -15.07
N GLU A 98 -4.57 -5.30 -14.66
CA GLU A 98 -5.53 -4.62 -15.54
C GLU A 98 -4.86 -3.91 -16.73
N PRO A 99 -3.93 -2.94 -16.54
CA PRO A 99 -3.24 -2.29 -17.67
C PRO A 99 -2.47 -3.28 -18.54
N ALA A 100 -1.91 -4.35 -17.97
CA ALA A 100 -1.19 -5.36 -18.74
C ALA A 100 -2.13 -6.16 -19.68
N LEU A 101 -3.27 -6.63 -19.17
CA LEU A 101 -4.25 -7.39 -19.96
C LEU A 101 -4.93 -6.52 -21.02
N LEU A 102 -5.28 -5.28 -20.68
CA LEU A 102 -5.81 -4.30 -21.62
C LEU A 102 -4.80 -4.01 -22.73
N SER A 103 -3.55 -3.73 -22.37
CA SER A 103 -2.50 -3.45 -23.34
C SER A 103 -2.28 -4.62 -24.29
N ARG A 104 -2.22 -5.85 -23.77
CA ARG A 104 -2.08 -7.06 -24.58
C ARG A 104 -3.19 -7.17 -25.63
N TRP A 105 -4.45 -6.98 -25.23
CA TRP A 105 -5.57 -7.06 -26.16
C TRP A 105 -5.55 -5.94 -27.20
N LEU A 106 -5.19 -4.72 -26.80
CA LEU A 106 -5.11 -3.59 -27.72
C LEU A 106 -3.97 -3.74 -28.75
N PHE A 107 -2.84 -4.32 -28.35
CA PHE A 107 -1.79 -4.71 -29.30
C PHE A 107 -2.25 -5.81 -30.27
N GLU A 108 -2.96 -6.84 -29.77
CA GLU A 108 -3.51 -7.92 -30.62
C GLU A 108 -4.52 -7.40 -31.66
N THR A 109 -5.30 -6.36 -31.32
CA THR A 109 -6.30 -5.76 -32.23
C THR A 109 -5.77 -4.62 -33.09
N GLY A 110 -4.57 -4.09 -32.78
CA GLY A 110 -3.96 -2.98 -33.51
C GLY A 110 -4.67 -1.64 -33.32
N ALA A 111 -5.38 -1.45 -32.20
CA ALA A 111 -6.11 -0.21 -31.92
C ALA A 111 -5.13 0.98 -31.76
N GLY A 112 -5.20 1.98 -32.62
CA GLY A 112 -4.31 3.16 -32.59
C GLY A 112 -4.89 4.37 -31.85
N SER A 113 -6.17 4.36 -31.51
CA SER A 113 -6.86 5.49 -30.87
C SER A 113 -7.78 5.05 -29.72
N LEU A 114 -8.20 6.01 -28.88
CA LEU A 114 -9.15 5.74 -27.79
C LEU A 114 -10.49 5.19 -28.31
N GLU A 115 -10.98 5.69 -29.45
CA GLU A 115 -12.22 5.21 -30.06
C GLU A 115 -12.10 3.75 -30.51
N GLN A 116 -11.01 3.41 -31.21
CA GLN A 116 -10.72 2.05 -31.63
C GLN A 116 -10.53 1.12 -30.42
N ALA A 117 -9.86 1.59 -29.37
CA ALA A 117 -9.68 0.83 -28.14
C ALA A 117 -11.02 0.52 -27.45
N ARG A 118 -11.93 1.49 -27.37
CA ARG A 118 -13.29 1.30 -26.83
C ARG A 118 -14.11 0.34 -27.69
N HIS A 119 -13.96 0.40 -29.02
CA HIS A 119 -14.61 -0.54 -29.91
C HIS A 119 -14.11 -1.97 -29.70
N ALA A 120 -12.78 -2.16 -29.64
CA ALA A 120 -12.14 -3.46 -29.38
C ALA A 120 -12.48 -4.04 -28.01
N LEU A 121 -12.80 -3.21 -27.03
CA LEU A 121 -13.17 -3.59 -25.66
C LEU A 121 -14.68 -3.58 -25.42
N ASN A 122 -15.50 -3.45 -26.47
CA ASN A 122 -16.95 -3.38 -26.32
C ASN A 122 -17.50 -4.68 -25.73
N GLY A 123 -18.24 -4.57 -24.63
CA GLY A 123 -18.76 -5.72 -23.89
C GLY A 123 -17.72 -6.50 -23.07
N ALA A 124 -16.49 -5.99 -22.95
CA ALA A 124 -15.46 -6.60 -22.12
C ALA A 124 -15.78 -6.45 -20.62
N GLY A 125 -15.37 -7.44 -19.84
CA GLY A 125 -15.50 -7.45 -18.39
C GLY A 125 -14.23 -7.94 -17.71
N ILE A 126 -13.85 -7.34 -16.58
CA ILE A 126 -12.65 -7.72 -15.83
C ILE A 126 -12.97 -8.05 -14.37
N ILE A 127 -12.35 -9.10 -13.85
CA ILE A 127 -12.41 -9.49 -12.43
C ILE A 127 -10.99 -9.54 -11.87
N CYS A 128 -10.80 -9.06 -10.63
CA CYS A 128 -9.54 -9.16 -9.90
C CYS A 128 -9.71 -9.98 -8.61
N ARG A 129 -8.69 -10.77 -8.27
CA ARG A 129 -8.64 -11.60 -7.05
C ARG A 129 -7.28 -11.53 -6.39
N HIS A 130 -7.27 -11.54 -5.06
CA HIS A 130 -6.05 -11.61 -4.29
C HIS A 130 -5.43 -13.00 -4.40
N ILE A 131 -4.11 -13.05 -4.56
CA ILE A 131 -3.29 -14.23 -4.35
C ILE A 131 -2.40 -13.94 -3.13
N ARG A 132 -2.74 -14.61 -2.04
CA ARG A 132 -2.07 -14.48 -0.73
C ARG A 132 -1.35 -15.77 -0.35
N GLU A 133 -0.65 -15.74 0.76
CA GLU A 133 -0.07 -16.93 1.37
C GLU A 133 -1.14 -18.00 1.63
N ASP A 134 -0.69 -19.26 1.65
CA ASP A 134 -1.54 -20.36 2.08
C ASP A 134 -2.02 -20.11 3.52
N GLY A 135 -3.30 -20.38 3.78
CA GLY A 135 -3.95 -20.08 5.05
C GLY A 135 -4.42 -18.63 5.24
N ASP A 136 -4.11 -17.68 4.34
CA ASP A 136 -4.71 -16.34 4.40
C ASP A 136 -6.17 -16.41 3.91
N PRO A 137 -7.17 -16.03 4.74
CA PRO A 137 -8.59 -16.07 4.38
C PRO A 137 -8.94 -15.10 3.22
N ARG A 138 -8.08 -14.14 2.90
CA ARG A 138 -8.25 -13.24 1.74
C ARG A 138 -7.77 -13.89 0.44
N HIS A 139 -7.11 -15.05 0.46
CA HIS A 139 -6.72 -15.74 -0.77
C HIS A 139 -7.95 -16.08 -1.62
N GLY A 140 -7.93 -15.74 -2.90
CA GLY A 140 -9.05 -15.96 -3.83
C GLY A 140 -10.23 -15.00 -3.65
N ALA A 141 -10.24 -14.16 -2.61
CA ALA A 141 -11.24 -13.11 -2.46
C ALA A 141 -11.09 -12.05 -3.56
N HIS A 142 -12.17 -11.34 -3.85
CA HIS A 142 -12.16 -10.24 -4.82
C HIS A 142 -11.22 -9.13 -4.36
N ALA A 143 -10.39 -8.64 -5.28
CA ALA A 143 -9.49 -7.53 -5.08
C ALA A 143 -10.07 -6.29 -5.77
N ALA A 144 -10.27 -5.20 -5.02
CA ALA A 144 -10.72 -3.94 -5.61
C ALA A 144 -9.73 -3.41 -6.65
N HIS A 145 -10.25 -2.77 -7.70
CA HIS A 145 -9.42 -2.02 -8.63
C HIS A 145 -8.81 -0.82 -7.90
N CYS A 146 -7.51 -0.59 -8.08
CA CYS A 146 -6.88 0.61 -7.54
C CYS A 146 -7.44 1.87 -8.23
N ARG A 147 -7.20 3.06 -7.66
CA ARG A 147 -7.79 4.31 -8.18
C ARG A 147 -7.43 4.56 -9.65
N SER A 148 -6.18 4.29 -10.04
CA SER A 148 -5.72 4.44 -11.41
C SER A 148 -6.41 3.47 -12.37
N CYS A 149 -6.54 2.21 -11.99
CA CYS A 149 -7.17 1.17 -12.81
C CYS A 149 -8.68 1.39 -12.93
N ALA A 150 -9.34 1.89 -11.89
CA ALA A 150 -10.75 2.27 -11.95
C ALA A 150 -11.00 3.35 -13.02
N VAL A 151 -10.17 4.40 -13.08
CA VAL A 151 -10.25 5.43 -14.13
C VAL A 151 -9.94 4.86 -15.51
N LEU A 152 -8.92 4.00 -15.62
CA LEU A 152 -8.54 3.35 -16.88
C LEU A 152 -9.69 2.52 -17.46
N LEU A 153 -10.29 1.66 -16.63
CA LEU A 153 -11.42 0.81 -17.03
C LEU A 153 -12.62 1.65 -17.47
N ALA A 154 -12.95 2.71 -16.72
CA ALA A 154 -14.02 3.62 -17.06
C ALA A 154 -13.79 4.33 -18.41
N ARG A 155 -12.58 4.82 -18.67
CA ARG A 155 -12.26 5.49 -19.95
C ARG A 155 -12.30 4.55 -21.15
N LEU A 156 -11.95 3.29 -20.96
CA LEU A 156 -11.98 2.26 -22.00
C LEU A 156 -13.35 1.56 -22.14
N GLY A 157 -14.29 1.81 -21.24
CA GLY A 157 -15.63 1.20 -21.27
C GLY A 157 -15.66 -0.26 -20.84
N VAL A 158 -14.69 -0.71 -20.03
CA VAL A 158 -14.60 -2.10 -19.54
C VAL A 158 -15.37 -2.24 -18.24
N THR A 159 -16.24 -3.26 -18.17
CA THR A 159 -17.08 -3.49 -17.00
C THR A 159 -16.27 -4.16 -15.87
N SER A 160 -16.28 -3.58 -14.67
CA SER A 160 -15.79 -4.28 -13.47
C SER A 160 -16.79 -5.36 -13.06
N LEU A 161 -16.34 -6.62 -13.09
CA LEU A 161 -17.04 -7.77 -12.54
C LEU A 161 -16.62 -8.05 -11.09
N THR A 162 -15.64 -7.32 -10.59
CA THR A 162 -15.26 -7.31 -9.17
C THR A 162 -16.37 -6.58 -8.38
N PRO A 163 -16.96 -7.20 -7.35
CA PRO A 163 -17.88 -6.53 -6.44
C PRO A 163 -17.20 -5.33 -5.78
N ALA A 164 -17.92 -4.22 -5.65
CA ALA A 164 -17.46 -3.09 -4.86
C ALA A 164 -17.25 -3.54 -3.40
N PRO A 165 -16.18 -3.07 -2.72
CA PRO A 165 -15.94 -3.41 -1.33
C PRO A 165 -17.12 -2.94 -0.45
N ALA A 166 -17.48 -3.74 0.55
CA ALA A 166 -18.62 -3.45 1.44
C ALA A 166 -18.48 -2.11 2.20
N ALA A 167 -17.25 -1.65 2.43
CA ALA A 167 -16.94 -0.36 3.06
C ALA A 167 -17.45 0.86 2.27
N ALA A 168 -17.75 0.71 0.96
CA ALA A 168 -18.33 1.77 0.15
C ALA A 168 -19.82 2.06 0.45
N ARG A 169 -20.49 1.24 1.28
CA ARG A 169 -21.94 1.39 1.59
C ARG A 169 -22.26 2.11 2.90
N GLY A 170 -21.26 2.42 3.73
CA GLY A 170 -21.48 2.94 5.09
C GLY A 170 -20.82 4.29 5.40
N GLY A 171 -19.96 4.82 4.53
CA GLY A 171 -19.37 6.14 4.70
C GLY A 171 -20.08 7.18 3.85
N THR A 172 -20.51 8.28 4.44
CA THR A 172 -20.70 9.55 3.73
C THR A 172 -19.33 10.01 3.20
N PHE A 173 -18.85 9.37 2.13
CA PHE A 173 -17.76 9.85 1.30
C PHE A 173 -18.33 10.97 0.44
N GLY A 174 -18.34 12.18 0.99
CA GLY A 174 -18.66 13.40 0.24
C GLY A 174 -17.54 13.68 -0.76
N GLY A 175 -17.75 13.29 -2.02
CA GLY A 175 -16.88 13.60 -3.14
C GLY A 175 -17.16 12.63 -4.29
N ASP A 176 -17.59 13.15 -5.44
CA ASP A 176 -17.85 12.39 -6.66
C ASP A 176 -16.76 11.35 -6.90
N THR A 177 -17.14 10.08 -7.02
CA THR A 177 -16.22 8.95 -7.24
C THR A 177 -15.51 8.95 -8.60
N LEU A 178 -15.61 10.04 -9.36
CA LEU A 178 -14.85 10.34 -10.58
C LEU A 178 -14.38 11.81 -10.67
N GLY A 179 -14.66 12.63 -9.66
CA GLY A 179 -14.33 14.05 -9.65
C GLY A 179 -13.57 14.41 -8.38
N GLY A 180 -12.38 14.98 -8.54
CA GLY A 180 -11.83 15.83 -7.47
C GLY A 180 -12.87 16.90 -7.06
N PRO A 181 -12.72 17.51 -5.88
CA PRO A 181 -13.69 18.49 -5.39
C PRO A 181 -14.02 19.52 -6.48
N THR A 182 -15.30 19.84 -6.58
CA THR A 182 -15.86 20.91 -7.40
C THR A 182 -14.95 22.14 -7.39
N GLN A 183 -14.74 22.73 -8.57
CA GLN A 183 -13.91 23.92 -8.79
C GLN A 183 -14.06 24.96 -7.67
N GLY A 184 -12.95 25.34 -7.02
CA GLY A 184 -12.85 26.60 -6.26
C GLY A 184 -12.36 26.54 -4.81
N ALA A 185 -12.20 25.38 -4.19
CA ALA A 185 -11.53 25.30 -2.88
C ALA A 185 -10.00 25.21 -3.07
N PRO A 186 -9.18 25.89 -2.24
CA PRO A 186 -7.75 25.64 -2.22
C PRO A 186 -7.53 24.18 -1.81
N TRP A 187 -6.95 23.38 -2.70
CA TRP A 187 -6.53 22.02 -2.38
C TRP A 187 -5.23 22.13 -1.58
N SER A 188 -5.28 21.97 -0.26
CA SER A 188 -4.07 21.80 0.55
C SER A 188 -3.86 20.32 0.85
N VAL A 189 -2.64 19.84 0.66
CA VAL A 189 -2.23 18.54 1.20
C VAL A 189 -2.19 18.67 2.72
N GLY A 190 -2.86 17.78 3.44
CA GLY A 190 -2.81 17.79 4.91
C GLY A 190 -1.47 17.27 5.43
N THR A 191 -1.26 17.36 6.74
CA THR A 191 -0.08 16.82 7.43
C THR A 191 -0.40 15.53 8.17
N VAL A 192 0.64 14.75 8.51
CA VAL A 192 0.50 13.56 9.37
C VAL A 192 -0.04 13.94 10.75
N ASP A 193 0.38 15.07 11.31
CA ASP A 193 -0.08 15.56 12.61
C ASP A 193 -1.57 15.86 12.61
N GLN A 194 -2.08 16.49 11.55
CA GLN A 194 -3.52 16.73 11.39
C GLN A 194 -4.31 15.42 11.33
N ALA A 195 -3.78 14.42 10.63
CA ALA A 195 -4.43 13.11 10.54
C ALA A 195 -4.43 12.38 11.89
N LEU A 196 -3.33 12.44 12.64
CA LEU A 196 -3.21 11.90 14.00
C LEU A 196 -4.17 12.61 14.96
N GLU A 197 -4.20 13.95 14.95
CA GLU A 197 -5.07 14.74 15.81
C GLU A 197 -6.55 14.44 15.53
N ALA A 198 -6.94 14.39 14.25
CA ALA A 198 -8.31 14.10 13.81
C ALA A 198 -8.73 12.67 14.17
N ALA A 199 -7.80 11.73 14.19
CA ALA A 199 -8.03 10.36 14.62
C ALA A 199 -7.97 10.18 16.16
N GLY A 200 -7.84 11.29 16.91
CA GLY A 200 -7.89 11.30 18.37
C GLY A 200 -6.57 10.93 19.06
N TRP A 201 -5.47 10.80 18.31
CA TRP A 201 -4.16 10.57 18.90
C TRP A 201 -3.64 11.82 19.62
N ARG A 202 -2.95 11.65 20.75
CA ARG A 202 -2.33 12.72 21.54
C ARG A 202 -0.95 12.25 22.03
N PRO A 203 0.04 13.15 22.19
CA PRO A 203 1.34 12.79 22.75
C PRO A 203 1.22 12.11 24.11
N GLY A 204 2.06 11.10 24.37
CA GLY A 204 2.05 10.32 25.61
C GLY A 204 0.93 9.27 25.71
N ARG A 205 0.17 9.03 24.62
CA ARG A 205 -0.78 7.91 24.53
C ARG A 205 -0.03 6.57 24.59
N GLY A 206 -0.56 5.61 25.35
CA GLY A 206 0.05 4.28 25.50
C GLY A 206 -0.99 3.18 25.78
N HIS A 207 -0.93 2.09 25.02
CA HIS A 207 -1.85 0.94 25.09
C HIS A 207 -1.07 -0.37 25.26
N ALA A 208 -0.23 -0.44 26.28
CA ALA A 208 0.59 -1.63 26.55
C ALA A 208 -0.24 -2.93 26.53
N ALA A 209 -1.40 -2.96 27.20
CA ALA A 209 -2.28 -4.14 27.22
C ALA A 209 -2.79 -4.55 25.83
N LYS A 210 -3.04 -3.60 24.92
CA LYS A 210 -3.45 -3.90 23.54
C LYS A 210 -2.26 -4.43 22.73
N ALA A 211 -1.09 -3.82 22.89
CA ALA A 211 0.14 -4.27 22.25
C ALA A 211 0.53 -5.69 22.69
N GLU A 212 0.41 -6.01 23.98
CA GLU A 212 0.60 -7.34 24.54
C GLU A 212 -0.40 -8.35 23.94
N ALA A 213 -1.69 -8.00 23.89
CA ALA A 213 -2.71 -8.87 23.29
C ALA A 213 -2.44 -9.17 21.80
N TRP A 214 -2.00 -8.17 21.02
CA TRP A 214 -1.57 -8.39 19.64
C TRP A 214 -0.34 -9.29 19.55
N ALA A 215 0.64 -9.08 20.42
CA ALA A 215 1.85 -9.88 20.45
C ALA A 215 1.59 -11.35 20.82
N ASP A 216 0.68 -11.61 21.76
CA ASP A 216 0.26 -12.97 22.13
C ASP A 216 -0.33 -13.71 20.92
N VAL A 217 -1.21 -13.04 20.16
CA VAL A 217 -1.82 -13.63 18.96
C VAL A 217 -0.76 -13.87 17.88
N LEU A 218 0.08 -12.87 17.58
CA LEU A 218 1.11 -12.98 16.54
C LEU A 218 2.17 -14.04 16.89
N SER A 219 2.64 -14.07 18.13
CA SER A 219 3.64 -15.04 18.60
C SER A 219 3.08 -16.47 18.67
N GLY A 220 1.77 -16.63 18.90
CA GLY A 220 1.07 -17.91 18.86
C GLY A 220 0.76 -18.42 17.44
N HIS A 221 0.79 -17.56 16.42
CA HIS A 221 0.46 -17.93 15.05
C HIS A 221 1.64 -18.59 14.31
N ARG A 222 1.33 -19.59 13.49
CA ARG A 222 2.26 -20.17 12.51
C ARG A 222 1.54 -20.27 11.17
N SER A 223 2.21 -19.89 10.09
CA SER A 223 1.71 -20.19 8.75
C SER A 223 1.57 -21.71 8.54
N PRO A 224 0.80 -22.18 7.54
CA PRO A 224 0.71 -23.62 7.24
C PRO A 224 2.07 -24.30 6.98
N GLN A 225 3.08 -23.52 6.54
CA GLN A 225 4.45 -23.99 6.33
C GLN A 225 5.35 -23.82 7.58
N GLY A 226 4.79 -23.44 8.72
CA GLY A 226 5.51 -23.35 10.00
C GLY A 226 6.24 -22.03 10.26
N HIS A 227 6.19 -21.04 9.36
CA HIS A 227 6.84 -19.74 9.58
C HIS A 227 6.20 -18.99 10.77
N PRO A 228 7.01 -18.56 11.76
CA PRO A 228 6.57 -17.69 12.86
C PRO A 228 6.61 -16.21 12.46
N HIS A 229 5.97 -15.37 13.28
CA HIS A 229 6.23 -13.93 13.29
C HIS A 229 7.50 -13.62 14.09
N GLU A 230 8.27 -12.63 13.63
CA GLU A 230 9.43 -12.11 14.34
C GLU A 230 9.08 -10.80 15.05
N LEU A 231 8.98 -10.84 16.38
CA LEU A 231 8.61 -9.68 17.20
C LEU A 231 9.84 -9.12 17.94
N PHE A 232 9.90 -7.79 18.09
CA PHE A 232 11.04 -7.09 18.69
C PHE A 232 10.58 -5.76 19.31
N PRO A 233 11.36 -5.17 20.26
CA PRO A 233 10.92 -4.02 21.06
C PRO A 233 10.31 -2.85 20.26
N ALA A 234 10.95 -2.44 19.16
CA ALA A 234 10.44 -1.37 18.30
C ALA A 234 9.00 -1.59 17.81
N ALA A 235 8.60 -2.84 17.54
CA ALA A 235 7.22 -3.17 17.16
C ALA A 235 6.25 -2.96 18.33
N PHE A 236 6.59 -3.48 19.52
CA PHE A 236 5.76 -3.34 20.72
C PHE A 236 5.59 -1.87 21.13
N GLU A 237 6.68 -1.10 21.11
CA GLU A 237 6.68 0.32 21.45
C GLU A 237 5.77 1.09 20.49
N THR A 238 5.91 0.85 19.18
CA THR A 238 5.06 1.46 18.15
C THR A 238 3.58 1.10 18.35
N TRP A 239 3.28 -0.17 18.59
CA TRP A 239 1.91 -0.64 18.82
C TRP A 239 1.30 -0.04 20.09
N ALA A 240 2.08 0.08 21.16
CA ALA A 240 1.63 0.67 22.41
C ALA A 240 1.32 2.15 22.20
N GLU A 241 2.20 2.89 21.53
CA GLU A 241 2.04 4.34 21.33
C GLU A 241 0.86 4.69 20.41
N LEU A 242 0.76 4.04 19.24
CA LEU A 242 -0.31 4.31 18.29
C LEU A 242 -1.64 3.70 18.73
N GLY A 243 -1.61 2.50 19.30
CA GLY A 243 -2.80 1.69 19.51
C GLY A 243 -3.58 1.44 18.21
N GLU A 244 -4.81 0.96 18.35
CA GLU A 244 -5.70 0.84 17.21
C GLU A 244 -6.14 2.25 16.77
N ILE A 245 -5.82 2.61 15.54
CA ILE A 245 -6.15 3.91 14.96
C ILE A 245 -6.30 3.82 13.45
N THR A 246 -7.26 4.57 12.92
CA THR A 246 -7.48 4.73 11.48
C THR A 246 -7.14 6.16 11.09
N LEU A 247 -6.12 6.34 10.27
CA LEU A 247 -5.64 7.61 9.77
C LEU A 247 -6.23 7.85 8.38
N GLN A 248 -6.87 9.00 8.21
CA GLN A 248 -7.45 9.42 6.94
C GLN A 248 -6.58 10.50 6.30
N PRO A 249 -6.30 10.40 5.00
CA PRO A 249 -5.55 11.43 4.29
C PRO A 249 -6.42 12.65 4.03
N ASN A 250 -5.76 13.79 3.82
CA ASN A 250 -6.41 15.05 3.47
C ASN A 250 -5.79 15.62 2.19
N GLY A 251 -6.65 15.99 1.23
CA GLY A 251 -6.24 16.58 -0.04
C GLY A 251 -5.87 15.57 -1.14
N PRO A 252 -5.41 16.05 -2.31
CA PRO A 252 -5.22 15.23 -3.51
C PRO A 252 -3.89 14.44 -3.54
N GLY A 253 -3.01 14.67 -2.57
CA GLY A 253 -1.66 14.11 -2.52
C GLY A 253 -0.62 14.86 -3.37
N VAL A 254 0.65 14.68 -3.02
CA VAL A 254 1.80 15.38 -3.62
C VAL A 254 2.19 14.78 -4.97
N ALA A 255 2.48 13.48 -5.00
CA ALA A 255 2.90 12.74 -6.20
C ALA A 255 1.89 11.64 -6.57
N PHE A 256 1.32 11.01 -5.56
CA PHE A 256 0.39 9.90 -5.66
C PHE A 256 -0.88 10.17 -4.85
N ALA A 257 -1.90 9.36 -5.11
CA ALA A 257 -3.14 9.38 -4.37
C ALA A 257 -2.81 8.99 -2.92
N PRO A 258 -3.21 9.79 -1.93
CA PRO A 258 -2.86 9.49 -0.56
C PRO A 258 -3.73 8.33 -0.04
N SER A 259 -3.14 7.53 0.85
CA SER A 259 -3.76 6.31 1.36
C SER A 259 -4.23 6.48 2.80
N ALA A 260 -5.44 6.00 3.09
CA ALA A 260 -5.87 5.80 4.46
C ALA A 260 -5.16 4.57 5.05
N VAL A 261 -4.80 4.65 6.33
CA VAL A 261 -4.01 3.65 7.03
C VAL A 261 -4.75 3.19 8.26
N VAL A 262 -4.79 1.88 8.50
CA VAL A 262 -5.24 1.30 9.77
C VAL A 262 -4.06 0.68 10.46
N ILE A 263 -3.84 1.08 11.72
CA ILE A 263 -2.89 0.44 12.61
C ILE A 263 -3.61 -0.72 13.30
N ASP A 264 -3.42 -1.90 12.73
CA ASP A 264 -3.83 -3.19 13.28
C ASP A 264 -2.82 -4.25 12.82
N PRO A 265 -1.86 -4.64 13.67
CA PRO A 265 -0.84 -5.63 13.33
C PRO A 265 -1.43 -6.99 12.91
N LEU A 266 -2.67 -7.31 13.32
CA LEU A 266 -3.33 -8.57 12.95
C LEU A 266 -3.75 -8.60 11.47
N ALA A 267 -3.79 -7.47 10.77
CA ALA A 267 -3.95 -7.46 9.31
C ALA A 267 -2.84 -8.26 8.59
N GLY A 268 -1.67 -8.39 9.24
CA GLY A 268 -0.52 -9.18 8.79
C GLY A 268 -0.45 -10.59 9.39
N LEU A 269 -1.48 -11.08 10.10
CA LEU A 269 -1.42 -12.38 10.79
C LEU A 269 -0.97 -13.53 9.87
N HIS A 270 -1.50 -13.56 8.64
CA HIS A 270 -1.21 -14.59 7.64
C HIS A 270 -0.07 -14.23 6.68
N TRP A 271 0.80 -13.28 7.05
CA TRP A 271 1.91 -12.78 6.21
C TRP A 271 3.29 -13.20 6.73
N ALA A 272 3.34 -14.18 7.64
CA ALA A 272 4.56 -14.58 8.32
C ALA A 272 5.68 -14.96 7.35
N ARG A 273 5.37 -15.67 6.24
CA ARG A 273 6.39 -16.03 5.26
C ARG A 273 6.84 -14.83 4.44
N VAL A 274 5.92 -13.98 3.97
CA VAL A 274 6.23 -12.77 3.19
C VAL A 274 7.12 -11.81 3.98
N LEU A 275 6.82 -11.62 5.27
CA LEU A 275 7.62 -10.79 6.17
C LEU A 275 8.99 -11.41 6.43
N SER A 276 9.05 -12.73 6.65
CA SER A 276 10.32 -13.45 6.80
C SER A 276 11.19 -13.36 5.53
N ASP A 277 10.60 -13.54 4.34
CA ASP A 277 11.30 -13.50 3.06
C ASP A 277 11.87 -12.09 2.79
N LEU A 278 11.06 -11.03 3.03
CA LEU A 278 11.52 -9.66 2.84
C LEU A 278 12.53 -9.23 3.92
N GLY A 279 12.32 -9.60 5.18
CA GLY A 279 13.28 -9.37 6.26
C GLY A 279 14.64 -10.01 5.94
N TYR A 280 14.63 -11.27 5.52
CA TYR A 280 15.85 -11.96 5.08
C TYR A 280 16.53 -11.27 3.89
N ALA A 281 15.75 -10.79 2.92
CA ALA A 281 16.27 -10.02 1.79
C ALA A 281 16.92 -8.70 2.22
N LEU A 282 16.35 -8.00 3.20
CA LEU A 282 16.91 -6.78 3.81
C LEU A 282 18.08 -7.06 4.76
N GLY A 283 18.31 -8.32 5.14
CA GLY A 283 19.26 -8.70 6.19
C GLY A 283 18.82 -8.35 7.60
N GLY A 284 17.52 -8.14 7.80
CA GLY A 284 16.91 -7.81 9.08
C GLY A 284 15.68 -8.67 9.37
N ARG A 285 14.80 -8.12 10.20
CA ARG A 285 13.54 -8.75 10.62
C ARG A 285 12.41 -7.74 10.45
N LEU A 286 11.23 -8.21 10.11
CA LEU A 286 10.04 -7.37 9.94
C LEU A 286 8.89 -7.86 10.81
N ALA A 287 8.20 -6.90 11.43
CA ALA A 287 6.95 -7.12 12.16
C ALA A 287 5.80 -6.36 11.48
N PRO A 288 4.57 -6.91 11.48
CA PRO A 288 3.43 -6.20 10.91
C PRO A 288 3.05 -4.98 11.76
N LEU A 289 2.60 -3.92 11.10
CA LEU A 289 2.10 -2.71 11.75
C LEU A 289 0.60 -2.50 11.50
N GLY A 290 0.15 -2.77 10.27
CA GLY A 290 -1.18 -2.37 9.83
C GLY A 290 -1.38 -2.57 8.34
N GLU A 291 -2.37 -1.91 7.76
CA GLU A 291 -2.63 -1.97 6.32
C GLU A 291 -3.07 -0.63 5.73
N GLU A 292 -2.85 -0.47 4.43
CA GLU A 292 -3.48 0.59 3.65
C GLU A 292 -4.90 0.16 3.25
N LEU A 293 -5.89 0.95 3.67
CA LEU A 293 -7.29 0.66 3.41
C LEU A 293 -7.59 0.67 1.91
N GLY A 294 -8.25 -0.39 1.45
CA GLY A 294 -8.73 -0.54 0.08
C GLY A 294 -7.69 -1.01 -0.93
N SER A 295 -6.38 -0.90 -0.66
CA SER A 295 -5.32 -1.42 -1.55
C SER A 295 -4.92 -2.87 -1.21
N GLY A 296 -5.15 -3.29 0.04
CA GLY A 296 -4.71 -4.59 0.56
C GLY A 296 -3.18 -4.70 0.66
N ALA A 297 -2.48 -3.57 0.74
CA ALA A 297 -1.07 -3.49 1.05
C ALA A 297 -0.85 -3.58 2.56
N LEU A 298 0.12 -4.39 2.97
CA LEU A 298 0.51 -4.52 4.37
C LEU A 298 1.58 -3.48 4.71
N LEU A 299 1.49 -2.88 5.88
CA LEU A 299 2.54 -2.07 6.47
C LEU A 299 3.32 -2.91 7.48
N ALA A 300 4.64 -2.79 7.44
CA ALA A 300 5.55 -3.48 8.34
C ALA A 300 6.67 -2.53 8.77
N LEU A 301 7.26 -2.80 9.92
CA LEU A 301 8.45 -2.10 10.40
C LEU A 301 9.58 -3.08 10.69
N ASP A 302 10.81 -2.58 10.72
CA ASP A 302 11.97 -3.35 11.15
C ASP A 302 12.46 -2.99 12.55
N THR A 303 13.56 -3.61 12.98
CA THR A 303 14.18 -3.41 14.29
C THR A 303 14.69 -1.99 14.55
N GLU A 304 14.90 -1.20 13.49
CA GLU A 304 15.32 0.21 13.58
C GLU A 304 14.10 1.16 13.57
N GLY A 305 12.87 0.64 13.46
CA GLY A 305 11.66 1.45 13.38
C GLY A 305 11.36 2.00 11.98
N ARG A 306 12.10 1.58 10.95
CA ARG A 306 11.87 1.98 9.55
C ARG A 306 10.58 1.39 9.03
N LEU A 307 9.81 2.14 8.24
CA LEU A 307 8.52 1.71 7.73
C LEU A 307 8.58 1.23 6.28
N TYR A 308 7.90 0.12 6.02
CA TYR A 308 7.78 -0.52 4.71
C TYR A 308 6.32 -0.75 4.33
N GLY A 309 6.04 -0.68 3.03
CA GLY A 309 4.76 -1.07 2.43
C GLY A 309 4.95 -2.24 1.48
N ILE A 310 4.08 -3.24 1.57
CA ILE A 310 4.17 -4.48 0.77
C ILE A 310 2.84 -4.65 0.04
N ASP A 311 2.87 -4.50 -1.28
CA ASP A 311 1.68 -4.63 -2.12
C ASP A 311 1.84 -5.66 -3.23
N HIS A 312 0.79 -5.82 -4.03
CA HIS A 312 0.75 -6.78 -5.13
C HIS A 312 1.82 -6.58 -6.21
N SER A 313 2.44 -5.40 -6.27
CA SER A 313 3.40 -4.97 -7.30
C SER A 313 4.85 -4.87 -6.81
N GLY A 314 5.09 -4.96 -5.50
CA GLY A 314 6.44 -4.83 -4.96
C GLY A 314 6.47 -4.46 -3.49
N ASP A 315 7.69 -4.15 -3.06
CA ASP A 315 8.04 -3.80 -1.70
C ASP A 315 8.61 -2.36 -1.71
N TRP A 316 8.19 -1.55 -0.74
CA TRP A 316 8.41 -0.11 -0.74
C TRP A 316 8.99 0.31 0.61
N TYR A 317 10.09 1.05 0.58
CA TYR A 317 10.57 1.80 1.72
C TYR A 317 9.83 3.14 1.81
N LEU A 318 9.14 3.35 2.93
CA LEU A 318 8.24 4.49 3.12
C LEU A 318 8.88 5.62 3.93
N GLY A 319 9.78 5.28 4.86
CA GLY A 319 10.43 6.26 5.72
C GLY A 319 11.40 5.63 6.73
N HIS A 320 12.29 6.46 7.25
CA HIS A 320 13.32 6.08 8.23
C HIS A 320 12.77 5.88 9.63
N ASP A 321 11.53 6.29 9.86
CA ASP A 321 10.75 6.00 11.04
C ASP A 321 9.26 5.86 10.65
N VAL A 322 8.45 5.47 11.63
CA VAL A 322 7.01 5.25 11.46
C VAL A 322 6.29 6.54 11.05
N LEU A 323 6.61 7.69 11.64
CA LEU A 323 5.94 8.95 11.31
C LEU A 323 6.21 9.41 9.89
N THR A 324 7.47 9.37 9.47
CA THR A 324 7.89 9.70 8.12
C THR A 324 7.24 8.76 7.12
N GLY A 325 7.17 7.47 7.43
CA GLY A 325 6.47 6.50 6.59
C GLY A 325 4.96 6.75 6.49
N LEU A 326 4.29 7.08 7.60
CA LEU A 326 2.88 7.47 7.61
C LEU A 326 2.66 8.78 6.84
N ALA A 327 3.55 9.76 6.98
CA ALA A 327 3.51 11.00 6.22
C ALA A 327 3.62 10.73 4.71
N THR A 328 4.51 9.83 4.28
CA THR A 328 4.63 9.42 2.87
C THR A 328 3.29 8.93 2.31
N LEU A 329 2.57 8.08 3.06
CA LEU A 329 1.28 7.55 2.64
C LEU A 329 0.14 8.58 2.68
N LEU A 330 0.02 9.32 3.79
CA LEU A 330 -1.09 10.24 4.04
C LEU A 330 -1.02 11.51 3.20
N THR A 331 0.19 11.89 2.76
CA THR A 331 0.41 13.03 1.87
C THR A 331 0.60 12.62 0.42
N GLY A 332 0.69 11.32 0.13
CA GLY A 332 0.96 10.82 -1.22
C GLY A 332 2.32 11.25 -1.76
N ALA A 333 3.33 11.39 -0.89
CA ALA A 333 4.71 11.60 -1.32
C ALA A 333 5.26 10.34 -2.01
N ALA A 334 6.31 10.48 -2.81
CA ALA A 334 6.88 9.35 -3.54
C ALA A 334 7.70 8.44 -2.60
N PRO A 335 7.32 7.16 -2.42
CA PRO A 335 8.15 6.21 -1.68
C PRO A 335 9.32 5.72 -2.53
N HIS A 336 10.30 5.08 -1.87
CA HIS A 336 11.37 4.39 -2.57
C HIS A 336 10.99 2.93 -2.81
N ARG A 337 11.06 2.44 -4.05
CA ARG A 337 10.82 1.02 -4.35
C ARG A 337 12.08 0.23 -4.03
N LEU A 338 11.95 -0.86 -3.29
CA LEU A 338 13.07 -1.75 -3.01
C LEU A 338 13.36 -2.62 -4.25
N GLU A 339 14.62 -2.63 -4.65
CA GLU A 339 15.11 -3.40 -5.81
C GLU A 339 16.33 -4.25 -5.41
N PRO A 340 16.53 -5.43 -6.04
CA PRO A 340 17.70 -6.28 -5.82
C PRO A 340 19.03 -5.63 -6.25
#